data_AF-A0A966WK64-F1
#
_entry.id   AF-A0A966WK64-F1
#
_cell.length_a   1.000
_cell.length_b   1.000
_cell.length_c   1.000
_cell.angle_alpha   90.00
_cell.angle_beta   90.00
_cell.angle_gamma   90.00
#
_symmetry.space_group_name_H-M   'P 1'
#
loop_
_entity.id
_entity.type
_entity.pdbx_description
1 polymer ?
#
loop_
_entity_poly.entity_id
_entity_poly.type
_entity_poly.pdbx_seq_one_letter_code
_entity_poly.pdbx_strand_id
1 'polypeptide(L)'
;ELAEVVAREHGHVHGAMSLGAPALLRLLIRCDAIRRPDRFVRVVMACECDARGRLGLQDRHYPQAAHLHNMLKAALSVDTASLSALAMQQGLSGMEVGAQIEQARVKAIASALADNQA
;
A
#
# COMPACT_ATOMS: atom_id res chain seq x y z
N GLU A 1 0.33 -18.10 6.59
CA GLU A 1 0.13 -16.62 6.51
C GLU A 1 0.85 -15.89 5.36
N LEU A 2 2.19 -15.81 5.26
CA LEU A 2 2.86 -15.00 4.19
C LEU A 2 2.53 -15.54 2.78
N ALA A 3 2.69 -16.85 2.59
CA ALA A 3 2.43 -17.53 1.32
C ALA A 3 0.96 -17.35 0.85
N GLU A 4 0.00 -17.35 1.77
CA GLU A 4 -1.42 -17.11 1.44
C GLU A 4 -1.65 -15.70 0.89
N VAL A 5 -1.02 -14.69 1.49
CA VAL A 5 -1.15 -13.31 1.00
C VAL A 5 -0.45 -13.13 -0.34
N VAL A 6 0.72 -13.71 -0.54
CA VAL A 6 1.40 -13.71 -1.85
C VAL A 6 0.52 -14.41 -2.89
N ALA A 7 0.03 -15.62 -2.60
CA ALA A 7 -0.83 -16.35 -3.53
C ALA A 7 -2.10 -15.55 -3.91
N ARG A 8 -2.71 -14.87 -2.95
CA ARG A 8 -3.91 -14.05 -3.18
C ARG A 8 -3.64 -12.75 -3.94
N GLU A 9 -2.54 -12.06 -3.63
CA GLU A 9 -2.34 -10.67 -4.05
C GLU A 9 -1.20 -10.46 -5.07
N HIS A 10 -0.40 -11.47 -5.40
CA HIS A 10 0.75 -11.33 -6.32
C HIS A 10 0.37 -10.69 -7.66
N GLY A 11 -0.81 -11.03 -8.23
CA GLY A 11 -1.30 -10.40 -9.46
C GLY A 11 -1.50 -8.89 -9.33
N HIS A 12 -2.04 -8.44 -8.19
CA HIS A 12 -2.19 -7.00 -7.90
C HIS A 12 -0.84 -6.33 -7.62
N VAL A 13 0.11 -7.03 -7.00
CA VAL A 13 1.47 -6.54 -6.78
C VAL A 13 2.20 -6.36 -8.11
N HIS A 14 2.15 -7.36 -9.00
CA HIS A 14 2.73 -7.27 -10.35
C HIS A 14 2.10 -6.15 -11.18
N GLY A 15 0.78 -5.97 -11.06
CA GLY A 15 0.01 -4.92 -11.73
C GLY A 15 -0.03 -3.57 -11.01
N ALA A 16 0.75 -3.37 -9.93
CA ALA A 16 0.61 -2.19 -9.07
C ALA A 16 0.80 -0.86 -9.80
N MET A 17 1.62 -0.84 -10.85
CA MET A 17 1.94 0.36 -11.63
C MET A 17 0.72 0.98 -12.33
N SER A 18 -0.36 0.21 -12.56
CA SER A 18 -1.58 0.71 -13.20
C SER A 18 -2.69 1.07 -12.20
N LEU A 19 -2.43 0.98 -10.89
CA LEU A 19 -3.44 1.21 -9.86
C LEU A 19 -3.51 2.69 -9.48
N GLY A 20 -4.72 3.23 -9.38
CA GLY A 20 -4.95 4.54 -8.77
C GLY A 20 -4.90 4.50 -7.23
N ALA A 21 -4.80 5.67 -6.59
CA ALA A 21 -4.63 5.79 -5.14
C ALA A 21 -5.63 4.99 -4.29
N PRO A 22 -6.96 4.97 -4.56
CA PRO A 22 -7.89 4.14 -3.81
C PRO A 22 -7.60 2.64 -3.96
N ALA A 23 -7.21 2.20 -5.16
CA ALA A 23 -6.91 0.80 -5.41
C ALA A 23 -5.60 0.35 -4.73
N LEU A 24 -4.59 1.22 -4.74
CA LEU A 24 -3.34 1.03 -3.99
C LEU A 24 -3.61 0.92 -2.49
N LEU A 25 -4.41 1.82 -1.91
CA LEU A 25 -4.75 1.72 -0.48
C LEU A 25 -5.47 0.40 -0.16
N ARG A 26 -6.42 -0.03 -0.99
CA ARG A 26 -7.10 -1.33 -0.82
C ARG A 26 -6.12 -2.49 -0.88
N LEU A 27 -5.14 -2.47 -1.79
CA LEU A 27 -4.09 -3.48 -1.85
C LEU A 27 -3.26 -3.50 -0.55
N LEU A 28 -2.82 -2.34 -0.06
CA LEU A 28 -2.09 -2.21 1.20
C LEU A 28 -2.90 -2.76 2.39
N ILE A 29 -4.20 -2.48 2.45
CA ILE A 29 -5.10 -3.00 3.48
C ILE A 29 -5.25 -4.52 3.39
N ARG A 30 -5.50 -5.09 2.20
CA ARG A 30 -5.63 -6.56 2.02
C ARG A 30 -4.33 -7.31 2.33
N CYS A 31 -3.19 -6.68 2.07
CA CYS A 31 -1.87 -7.20 2.48
C CYS A 31 -1.59 -7.00 3.98
N ASP A 32 -2.44 -6.24 4.69
CA ASP A 32 -2.25 -5.84 6.09
C ASP A 32 -0.90 -5.09 6.29
N ALA A 33 -0.53 -4.31 5.27
CA ALA A 33 0.73 -3.59 5.16
C ALA A 33 0.82 -2.42 6.14
N ILE A 34 -0.31 -1.78 6.45
CA ILE A 34 -0.36 -0.64 7.38
C ILE A 34 0.02 -1.10 8.80
N ARG A 35 -0.45 -2.28 9.23
CA ARG A 35 -0.19 -2.81 10.57
C ARG A 35 1.11 -3.62 10.63
N ARG A 36 1.49 -4.28 9.52
CA ARG A 36 2.69 -5.11 9.42
C ARG A 36 3.55 -4.69 8.21
N PRO A 37 4.16 -3.50 8.22
CA PRO A 37 4.91 -2.98 7.07
C PRO A 37 6.08 -3.88 6.66
N ASP A 38 6.85 -4.39 7.62
CA ASP A 38 7.97 -5.31 7.33
C ASP A 38 7.50 -6.63 6.69
N ARG A 39 6.29 -7.09 7.03
CA ARG A 39 5.69 -8.26 6.38
C ARG A 39 5.33 -7.94 4.93
N PHE A 40 4.86 -6.74 4.63
CA PHE A 40 4.56 -6.33 3.26
C PHE A 40 5.83 -6.23 2.40
N VAL A 41 6.95 -5.75 2.95
CA VAL A 41 8.26 -5.80 2.27
C VAL A 41 8.58 -7.23 1.83
N ARG A 42 8.33 -8.23 2.69
CA ARG A 42 8.52 -9.66 2.33
C ARG A 42 7.55 -10.16 1.27
N VAL A 43 6.30 -9.68 1.24
CA VAL A 43 5.35 -10.00 0.16
C VAL A 43 5.87 -9.47 -1.18
N VAL A 44 6.35 -8.22 -1.20
CA VAL A 44 6.90 -7.59 -2.41
C VAL A 44 8.17 -8.30 -2.88
N MET A 45 9.09 -8.64 -1.99
CA MET A 45 10.30 -9.41 -2.33
C MET A 45 9.96 -10.79 -2.91
N ALA A 46 8.97 -11.49 -2.35
CA ALA A 46 8.52 -12.77 -2.90
C ALA A 46 8.00 -12.62 -4.34
N CYS A 47 7.27 -11.54 -4.63
CA CYS A 47 6.77 -11.25 -5.98
C CYS A 47 7.92 -10.85 -6.94
N GLU A 48 8.93 -10.13 -6.47
CA GLU A 48 10.13 -9.83 -7.27
C GLU A 48 10.91 -11.11 -7.61
N CYS A 49 11.08 -12.03 -6.65
CA CYS A 49 11.67 -13.34 -6.88
C CYS A 49 10.87 -14.16 -7.90
N ASP A 50 9.53 -14.16 -7.82
CA ASP A 50 8.65 -14.80 -8.81
C ASP A 50 8.86 -14.21 -10.21
N ALA A 51 8.93 -12.88 -10.34
CA ALA A 51 9.13 -12.20 -11.62
C ALA A 51 10.49 -12.52 -12.28
N ARG A 52 11.51 -12.82 -11.47
CA ARG A 52 12.89 -13.14 -11.89
C ARG A 52 13.22 -14.64 -11.89
N GLY A 53 12.31 -15.49 -11.41
CA GLY A 53 12.59 -16.89 -11.11
C GLY A 53 12.75 -17.80 -12.34
N ARG A 54 12.39 -17.34 -13.53
CA ARG A 54 12.54 -18.11 -14.78
C ARG A 54 13.90 -17.83 -15.42
N LEU A 55 14.49 -18.86 -16.03
CA LEU A 55 15.74 -18.75 -16.77
C LEU A 55 15.67 -17.63 -17.81
N GLY A 56 16.65 -16.72 -17.79
CA GLY A 56 16.72 -15.55 -18.66
C GLY A 56 16.02 -14.31 -18.13
N LEU A 57 15.37 -14.36 -16.96
CA LEU A 57 14.69 -13.21 -16.34
C LEU A 57 15.38 -12.68 -15.07
N GLN A 58 16.60 -13.13 -14.76
CA GLN A 58 17.27 -12.80 -13.49
C GLN A 58 17.45 -11.29 -13.28
N ASP A 59 17.67 -10.55 -14.35
CA ASP A 59 17.86 -9.09 -14.33
C ASP A 59 16.60 -8.31 -14.68
N ARG A 60 15.43 -8.97 -14.71
CA ARG A 60 14.17 -8.30 -15.03
C ARG A 60 13.94 -7.15 -14.06
N HIS A 61 13.85 -5.94 -14.60
CA HIS A 61 13.53 -4.74 -13.83
C HIS A 61 12.15 -4.89 -13.18
N TYR A 62 12.05 -4.53 -11.90
CA TYR A 62 10.85 -4.71 -11.08
C TYR A 62 10.51 -3.43 -10.29
N PRO A 63 10.03 -2.37 -10.98
CA PRO A 63 9.80 -1.05 -10.38
C PRO A 63 8.67 -1.06 -9.34
N GLN A 64 7.81 -2.09 -9.35
CA GLN A 64 6.72 -2.30 -8.42
C GLN A 64 7.20 -2.27 -6.96
N ALA A 65 8.42 -2.76 -6.68
CA ALA A 65 8.93 -2.79 -5.33
C ALA A 65 9.14 -1.39 -4.75
N ALA A 66 9.89 -0.53 -5.45
CA ALA A 66 10.10 0.86 -5.04
C ALA A 66 8.77 1.64 -5.02
N HIS A 67 7.93 1.43 -6.04
CA HIS A 67 6.61 2.07 -6.13
C HIS A 67 5.74 1.75 -4.90
N LEU A 68 5.54 0.47 -4.59
CA LEU A 68 4.68 0.05 -3.47
C LEU A 68 5.25 0.45 -2.10
N HIS A 69 6.58 0.50 -1.94
CA HIS A 69 7.20 1.05 -0.73
C HIS A 69 6.88 2.54 -0.56
N ASN A 70 6.96 3.33 -1.63
CA ASN A 70 6.61 4.75 -1.58
C ASN A 70 5.12 4.96 -1.25
N MET A 71 4.23 4.16 -1.82
CA MET A 71 2.80 4.23 -1.53
C MET A 71 2.48 3.84 -0.08
N LEU A 72 3.15 2.81 0.45
CA LEU A 72 3.03 2.45 1.87
C LEU A 72 3.53 3.59 2.77
N LYS A 73 4.67 4.21 2.46
CA LYS A 73 5.20 5.35 3.22
C LYS A 73 4.22 6.52 3.25
N ALA A 74 3.62 6.85 2.11
CA ALA A 74 2.60 7.89 2.02
C ALA A 74 1.34 7.54 2.84
N ALA A 75 0.90 6.28 2.81
CA ALA A 75 -0.23 5.84 3.64
C ALA A 75 0.08 5.92 5.14
N LEU A 76 1.33 5.69 5.54
CA LEU A 76 1.77 5.71 6.94
C LEU A 76 2.09 7.13 7.47
N SER A 77 2.28 8.11 6.59
CA SER A 77 2.54 9.50 7.00
C SER A 77 1.30 10.23 7.51
N VAL A 78 0.11 9.67 7.34
CA VAL A 78 -1.14 10.24 7.84
C VAL A 78 -1.15 10.21 9.36
N ASP A 79 -1.29 11.39 9.97
CA ASP A 79 -1.47 11.54 11.42
C ASP A 79 -2.88 11.12 11.84
N THR A 80 -3.04 9.82 12.07
CA THR A 80 -4.32 9.26 12.50
C THR A 80 -4.71 9.69 13.90
N ALA A 81 -3.75 10.02 14.77
CA ALA A 81 -4.02 10.41 16.14
C ALA A 81 -4.73 11.77 16.18
N SER A 82 -4.20 12.77 15.45
CA SER A 82 -4.83 14.09 15.35
C SER A 82 -6.21 14.01 14.67
N LEU A 83 -6.34 13.20 13.61
CA LEU A 83 -7.63 13.00 12.94
C LEU A 83 -8.66 12.36 13.89
N SER A 84 -8.27 11.33 14.65
CA SER A 84 -9.16 10.72 15.64
C SER A 84 -9.53 11.68 16.75
N ALA A 85 -8.58 12.47 17.28
CA ALA A 85 -8.85 13.46 18.32
C ALA A 85 -9.85 14.53 17.85
N LEU A 86 -9.67 15.06 16.63
CA LEU A 86 -10.60 16.02 16.04
C LEU A 86 -11.99 15.42 15.82
N ALA A 87 -12.05 14.19 15.31
CA ALA A 87 -13.31 13.49 15.08
C ALA A 87 -14.08 13.22 16.38
N MET A 88 -13.38 12.90 17.47
CA MET A 88 -13.98 12.76 18.80
C MET A 88 -14.56 14.10 19.32
N GLN A 89 -13.88 15.22 19.09
CA GLN A 89 -14.41 16.55 19.45
C GLN A 89 -15.67 16.91 18.66
N GLN A 90 -15.78 16.40 17.42
CA GLN A 90 -16.95 16.57 16.56
C GLN A 90 -18.09 15.59 16.89
N GLY A 91 -17.91 14.68 17.86
CA GLY A 91 -18.91 13.67 18.22
C GLY A 91 -19.10 12.58 17.17
N LEU A 92 -18.13 12.37 16.28
CA LEU A 92 -18.20 11.35 15.24
C LEU A 92 -18.09 9.94 15.81
N SER A 93 -18.80 9.00 15.19
CA SER A 93 -18.68 7.58 15.50
C SER A 93 -17.35 6.99 15.04
N GLY A 94 -16.97 5.84 15.60
CA GLY A 94 -15.76 5.12 15.18
C GLY A 94 -15.74 4.74 13.69
N MET A 95 -16.91 4.49 13.09
CA MET A 95 -17.03 4.21 11.66
C MET A 95 -16.68 5.43 10.81
N GLU A 96 -17.17 6.61 11.20
CA GLU A 96 -16.88 7.88 10.52
C GLU A 96 -15.42 8.27 10.67
N VAL A 97 -14.82 8.05 11.84
CA VAL A 97 -13.37 8.26 12.07
C VAL A 97 -12.55 7.37 11.13
N GLY A 98 -12.92 6.09 11.01
CA GLY A 98 -12.28 5.15 10.09
C GLY A 98 -12.34 5.62 8.63
N ALA A 99 -13.51 6.08 8.19
CA ALA A 99 -13.70 6.61 6.84
C ALA A 99 -12.85 7.86 6.58
N GLN A 100 -12.74 8.78 7.54
CA GLN A 100 -11.90 9.97 7.42
C GLN A 100 -10.41 9.60 7.32
N ILE A 101 -9.94 8.65 8.14
CA ILE A 101 -8.56 8.15 8.07
C ILE A 101 -8.28 7.51 6.71
N GLU A 102 -9.20 6.68 6.20
CA GLU A 102 -9.05 6.05 4.89
C GLU A 102 -8.96 7.12 3.78
N GLN A 103 -9.85 8.11 3.79
CA GLN A 103 -9.82 9.21 2.83
C GLN A 103 -8.51 10.02 2.91
N ALA A 104 -8.01 10.28 4.12
CA ALA A 104 -6.73 10.97 4.30
C ALA A 104 -5.57 10.16 3.70
N ARG A 105 -5.56 8.83 3.88
CA ARG A 105 -4.56 7.94 3.27
C ARG A 105 -4.65 7.90 1.75
N VAL A 106 -5.86 7.87 1.19
CA VAL A 106 -6.05 7.98 -0.27
C VAL A 106 -5.46 9.29 -0.79
N LYS A 107 -5.72 10.42 -0.12
CA LYS A 107 -5.16 11.73 -0.51
C LYS A 107 -3.63 11.74 -0.45
N ALA A 108 -3.04 11.19 0.61
CA ALA A 108 -1.59 11.10 0.74
C ALA A 108 -0.95 10.26 -0.37
N ILE A 109 -1.54 9.09 -0.68
CA ILE A 109 -1.11 8.25 -1.81
C ILE A 109 -1.26 8.99 -3.14
N ALA A 110 -2.38 9.70 -3.35
CA ALA A 110 -2.60 10.47 -4.57
C ALA A 110 -1.54 11.57 -4.77
N SER A 111 -1.15 12.27 -3.70
CA SER A 111 -0.04 13.23 -3.75
C SER A 111 1.27 12.55 -4.14
N ALA A 112 1.61 11.43 -3.50
CA ALA A 112 2.84 10.70 -3.82
C ALA A 112 2.86 10.11 -5.24
N LEU A 113 1.70 9.81 -5.83
CA LEU A 113 1.60 9.42 -7.23
C LEU A 113 1.92 10.59 -8.17
N ALA A 114 1.39 11.78 -7.88
CA ALA A 114 1.66 12.97 -8.67
C ALA A 114 3.16 13.36 -8.61
N ASP A 115 3.78 13.27 -7.43
CA ASP A 115 5.21 13.58 -7.26
C ASP A 115 6.13 12.61 -8.01
N ASN A 116 5.72 11.36 -8.21
CA ASN A 116 6.49 10.37 -8.99
C ASN A 116 6.29 10.50 -10.51
N GLN A 117 5.34 11.32 -10.96
CA GLN A 117 5.07 11.61 -12.37
C GLN A 117 5.67 12.94 -12.84
N ALA A 118 6.11 13.78 -11.90
CA ALA A 118 6.81 15.04 -12.14
C ALA A 118 8.31 14.81 -12.37
#